data_AF-A0A8T4D491-F1
#
_entry.id   AF-A0A8T4D491-F1
#
_cell.length_a   1.000
_cell.length_b   1.000
_cell.length_c   1.000
_cell.angle_alpha   90.00
_cell.angle_beta   90.00
_cell.angle_gamma   90.00
#
_symmetry.space_group_name_H-M   'P 1'
#
loop_
_entity.id
_entity.type
_entity.pdbx_description
1 polymer ?
#
loop_
_entity_poly.entity_id
_entity_poly.type
_entity_poly.pdbx_seq_one_letter_code
_entity_poly.pdbx_strand_id
1 'polypeptide(L)'
;MSKSPLYDRYDIQRYDLHPNYSFAHLDGMIPKNTPYYIDSGNNYVERIVRALYYFKQCSLIGPSGTGKTHIVYLVAELTGLPIWEVNCGLSTSSFDLIGRFIGLGKENWVDGLLTQWLRKGGIMYLDEANMMKQDVATRLNPVLDTRGHLVINEKDNEVIERHQYGYLILSMNPYSAEFAGTKPLNAAM
;
A
#
# COMPACT_ATOMS: atom_id res chain seq x y z
N MET A 1 -21.49 -9.65 -6.86
CA MET A 1 -21.58 -9.29 -5.43
C MET A 1 -22.41 -8.02 -5.31
N SER A 2 -23.34 -7.95 -4.36
CA SER A 2 -24.06 -6.71 -4.02
C SER A 2 -23.04 -5.66 -3.57
N LYS A 3 -23.02 -4.47 -4.17
CA LYS A 3 -22.18 -3.36 -3.69
C LYS A 3 -22.65 -2.93 -2.29
N SER A 4 -21.71 -2.60 -1.41
CA SER A 4 -22.02 -2.14 -0.04
C SER A 4 -22.88 -0.87 -0.07
N PRO A 5 -23.85 -0.66 0.84
CA PRO A 5 -24.60 0.60 0.94
C PRO A 5 -23.71 1.84 1.14
N LEU A 6 -22.47 1.63 1.62
CA LEU A 6 -21.49 2.69 1.79
C LEU A 6 -20.89 3.18 0.45
N TYR A 7 -21.03 2.41 -0.63
CA TYR A 7 -20.47 2.75 -1.93
C TYR A 7 -21.08 4.04 -2.48
N ASP A 8 -22.40 4.15 -2.40
CA ASP A 8 -23.13 5.37 -2.82
C ASP A 8 -22.96 6.51 -1.82
N ARG A 9 -22.83 6.19 -0.52
CA ARG A 9 -22.62 7.19 0.54
C ARG A 9 -21.35 8.02 0.34
N TYR A 10 -20.29 7.40 -0.15
CA TYR A 10 -18.99 8.06 -0.38
C TYR A 10 -18.79 8.58 -1.81
N ASP A 11 -19.80 8.47 -2.69
CA ASP A 11 -19.74 8.92 -4.09
C ASP A 11 -18.57 8.31 -4.91
N ILE A 12 -18.25 7.05 -4.64
CA ILE A 12 -17.12 6.33 -5.25
C ILE A 12 -17.50 5.37 -6.38
N GLN A 13 -18.80 5.20 -6.65
CA GLN A 13 -19.35 4.30 -7.67
C GLN A 13 -18.82 4.56 -9.09
N ARG A 14 -18.29 5.76 -9.36
CA ARG A 14 -17.66 6.17 -10.62
C ARG A 14 -16.18 5.79 -10.75
N TYR A 15 -15.55 5.29 -9.68
CA TYR A 15 -14.12 4.98 -9.63
C TYR A 15 -13.92 3.46 -9.45
N ASP A 16 -14.10 2.69 -10.52
CA ASP A 16 -13.80 1.25 -10.51
C ASP A 16 -12.28 1.03 -10.55
N LEU A 17 -11.73 0.46 -9.47
CA LEU A 17 -10.29 0.22 -9.33
C LEU A 17 -9.84 -1.14 -9.89
N HIS A 18 -10.75 -2.01 -10.34
CA HIS A 18 -10.34 -3.28 -10.96
C HIS A 18 -11.41 -3.81 -11.91
N PRO A 19 -11.77 -3.04 -12.95
CA PRO A 19 -12.89 -3.38 -13.83
C PRO A 19 -12.68 -4.74 -14.48
N ASN A 20 -13.66 -5.63 -14.29
CA ASN A 20 -13.69 -7.01 -14.79
C ASN A 20 -12.59 -7.93 -14.23
N TYR A 21 -11.93 -7.55 -13.13
CA TYR A 21 -10.96 -8.40 -12.45
C TYR A 21 -11.48 -8.83 -11.08
N SER A 22 -11.05 -10.01 -10.63
CA SER A 22 -11.47 -10.55 -9.34
C SER A 22 -10.27 -10.99 -8.52
N PHE A 23 -10.18 -10.46 -7.31
CA PHE A 23 -9.22 -10.87 -6.30
C PHE A 23 -9.69 -12.09 -5.49
N ALA A 24 -10.48 -13.01 -6.08
CA ALA A 24 -11.03 -14.17 -5.37
C ALA A 24 -9.96 -15.02 -4.66
N HIS A 25 -8.76 -15.11 -5.25
CA HIS A 25 -7.61 -15.83 -4.68
C HIS A 25 -6.98 -15.13 -3.45
N LEU A 26 -7.39 -13.90 -3.15
CA LEU A 26 -6.96 -13.08 -2.00
C LEU A 26 -8.14 -12.55 -1.19
N ASP A 27 -9.34 -13.15 -1.26
CA ASP A 27 -10.53 -12.67 -0.54
C ASP A 27 -10.31 -12.54 0.98
N GLY A 28 -9.48 -13.42 1.55
CA GLY A 28 -9.10 -13.38 2.97
C GLY A 28 -8.24 -12.17 3.36
N MET A 29 -7.70 -11.43 2.39
CA MET A 29 -6.90 -10.21 2.61
C MET A 29 -7.72 -8.93 2.37
N ILE A 30 -9.00 -9.05 1.98
CA ILE A 30 -9.91 -7.91 1.86
C ILE A 30 -10.54 -7.69 3.24
N PRO A 31 -10.41 -6.50 3.85
CA PRO A 31 -11.05 -6.21 5.13
C PRO A 31 -12.57 -6.37 5.06
N LYS A 32 -13.19 -6.74 6.18
CA LYS A 32 -14.63 -6.97 6.28
C LYS A 32 -15.16 -6.33 7.56
N ASN A 33 -16.36 -5.76 7.48
CA ASN A 33 -17.07 -5.13 8.60
C ASN A 33 -16.35 -3.92 9.19
N THR A 34 -15.63 -3.16 8.37
CA THR A 34 -14.96 -1.92 8.79
C THR A 34 -16.02 -0.85 9.09
N PRO A 35 -16.05 -0.27 10.30
CA PRO A 35 -16.97 0.81 10.63
C PRO A 35 -16.86 2.00 9.68
N TYR A 36 -17.96 2.73 9.47
CA TYR A 36 -17.94 3.93 8.63
C TYR A 36 -16.96 4.97 9.19
N TYR A 37 -16.21 5.62 8.30
CA TYR A 37 -15.30 6.68 8.66
C TYR A 37 -16.08 7.98 8.93
N ILE A 38 -15.75 8.64 10.03
CA ILE A 38 -16.33 9.93 10.41
C ILE A 38 -15.40 11.02 9.91
N ASP A 39 -15.88 11.85 8.99
CA ASP A 39 -15.20 13.08 8.60
C ASP A 39 -16.12 14.30 8.73
N SER A 40 -15.52 15.47 8.87
CA SER A 40 -16.24 16.75 8.99
C SER A 40 -16.45 17.40 7.62
N GLY A 41 -16.94 16.63 6.63
CA GLY A 41 -17.20 17.12 5.27
C GLY A 41 -15.97 17.22 4.37
N ASN A 42 -14.87 16.54 4.73
CA ASN A 42 -13.63 16.54 3.96
C ASN A 42 -13.61 15.51 2.82
N ASN A 43 -14.61 14.61 2.79
CA ASN A 43 -14.78 13.52 1.82
C ASN A 43 -13.50 12.71 1.62
N TYR A 44 -12.84 12.32 2.72
CA TYR A 44 -11.52 11.69 2.64
C TYR A 44 -11.56 10.35 1.88
N VAL A 45 -12.60 9.54 2.07
CA VAL A 45 -12.77 8.26 1.36
C VAL A 45 -12.83 8.48 -0.15
N GLU A 46 -13.65 9.42 -0.61
CA GLU A 46 -13.77 9.75 -2.03
C GLU A 46 -12.44 10.24 -2.60
N ARG A 47 -11.76 11.14 -1.88
CA ARG A 47 -10.47 11.71 -2.30
C ARG A 47 -9.39 10.64 -2.45
N ILE A 48 -9.34 9.67 -1.53
CA ILE A 48 -8.40 8.55 -1.60
C ILE A 48 -8.72 7.67 -2.80
N VAL A 49 -9.97 7.22 -2.95
CA VAL A 49 -10.36 6.36 -4.08
C VAL A 49 -10.11 7.06 -5.42
N ARG A 50 -10.43 8.35 -5.53
CA ARG A 50 -10.13 9.16 -6.72
C ARG A 50 -8.63 9.25 -6.99
N ALA A 51 -7.82 9.45 -5.96
CA ALA A 51 -6.36 9.49 -6.12
C ALA A 51 -5.80 8.14 -6.59
N LEU A 52 -6.30 7.02 -6.05
CA LEU A 52 -5.94 5.68 -6.51
C LEU A 52 -6.34 5.47 -7.98
N TYR A 53 -7.53 5.92 -8.37
CA TYR A 53 -8.02 5.76 -9.74
C TYR A 53 -7.13 6.48 -10.77
N TYR A 54 -6.72 7.72 -10.50
CA TYR A 54 -5.95 8.53 -11.46
C TYR A 54 -4.43 8.35 -11.35
N PHE A 55 -3.91 8.20 -10.13
CA PHE A 55 -2.46 8.25 -9.87
C PHE A 55 -1.89 6.92 -9.39
N LYS A 56 -2.75 5.95 -9.07
CA LYS A 56 -2.38 4.66 -8.45
C LYS A 56 -1.67 4.75 -7.10
N GLN A 57 -1.47 5.96 -6.57
CA GLN A 57 -0.81 6.19 -5.30
C GLN A 57 -1.28 7.46 -4.60
N CYS A 58 -1.22 7.47 -3.27
CA CYS A 58 -1.41 8.66 -2.45
C CYS A 58 -0.72 8.55 -1.08
N SER A 59 -0.54 9.70 -0.43
CA SER A 59 0.04 9.79 0.92
C SER A 59 -0.96 10.40 1.90
N LEU A 60 -1.05 9.81 3.10
CA LEU A 60 -1.87 10.26 4.22
C LEU A 60 -0.95 10.84 5.29
N ILE A 61 -1.09 12.14 5.55
CA ILE A 61 -0.27 12.87 6.53
C ILE A 61 -1.19 13.35 7.65
N GLY A 62 -0.88 12.96 8.88
CA GLY A 62 -1.61 13.40 10.06
C GLY A 62 -1.04 12.80 11.35
N PRO A 63 -1.31 13.40 12.52
CA PRO A 63 -0.86 12.86 13.81
C PRO A 63 -1.25 11.38 14.03
N SER A 64 -0.58 10.71 14.97
CA SER A 64 -0.99 9.37 15.40
C SER A 64 -2.42 9.39 15.97
N GLY A 65 -3.16 8.30 15.80
CA GLY A 65 -4.54 8.18 16.31
C GLY A 65 -5.62 8.94 15.51
N THR A 66 -5.29 9.54 14.36
CA THR A 66 -6.25 10.28 13.51
C THR A 66 -7.06 9.41 12.54
N GLY A 67 -6.92 8.08 12.63
CA GLY A 67 -7.69 7.14 11.81
C GLY A 67 -7.13 6.88 10.40
N LYS A 68 -5.84 7.16 10.13
CA LYS A 68 -5.19 6.87 8.84
C LYS A 68 -5.29 5.39 8.45
N THR A 69 -4.93 4.49 9.35
CA THR A 69 -5.04 3.04 9.12
C THR A 69 -6.50 2.63 8.87
N HIS A 70 -7.43 3.14 9.69
CA HIS A 70 -8.85 2.83 9.57
C HIS A 70 -9.43 3.21 8.20
N ILE A 71 -9.13 4.42 7.70
CA ILE A 71 -9.68 4.85 6.42
C ILE A 71 -9.14 4.03 5.25
N VAL A 72 -7.88 3.56 5.33
CA VAL A 72 -7.31 2.67 4.31
C VAL A 72 -8.02 1.32 4.28
N TYR A 73 -8.28 0.74 5.45
CA TYR A 73 -9.03 -0.51 5.56
C TYR A 73 -10.46 -0.37 5.01
N LEU A 74 -11.12 0.75 5.32
CA LEU A 74 -12.45 1.04 4.78
C LEU A 74 -12.40 1.18 3.25
N VAL A 75 -11.43 1.89 2.70
CA VAL A 75 -11.24 2.01 1.24
C VAL A 75 -11.02 0.64 0.61
N ALA A 76 -10.18 -0.21 1.21
CA ALA A 76 -9.91 -1.56 0.72
C ALA A 76 -11.18 -2.44 0.71
N GLU A 77 -11.96 -2.42 1.79
CA GLU A 77 -13.23 -3.15 1.87
C GLU A 77 -14.24 -2.65 0.83
N LEU A 78 -14.44 -1.34 0.75
CA LEU A 78 -15.38 -0.76 -0.19
C LEU A 78 -15.00 -1.17 -1.61
N THR A 79 -13.74 -0.96 -1.97
CA THR A 79 -13.23 -1.21 -3.32
C THR A 79 -13.00 -2.69 -3.62
N GLY A 80 -13.11 -3.60 -2.64
CA GLY A 80 -12.86 -5.03 -2.84
C GLY A 80 -11.40 -5.34 -3.19
N LEU A 81 -10.46 -4.54 -2.69
CA LEU A 81 -9.03 -4.71 -2.92
C LEU A 81 -8.38 -5.40 -1.71
N PRO A 82 -7.52 -6.42 -1.92
CA PRO A 82 -6.75 -7.02 -0.84
C PRO A 82 -5.68 -6.05 -0.35
N ILE A 83 -5.35 -6.11 0.94
CA ILE A 83 -4.35 -5.23 1.55
C ILE A 83 -3.06 -5.97 1.91
N TRP A 84 -1.93 -5.38 1.52
CA TRP A 84 -0.58 -5.77 1.90
C TRP A 84 -0.05 -4.69 2.83
N GLU A 85 -0.12 -4.91 4.13
CA GLU A 85 0.30 -3.91 5.12
C GLU A 85 1.75 -4.14 5.58
N VAL A 86 2.52 -3.06 5.61
CA VAL A 86 3.88 -3.02 6.13
C VAL A 86 3.97 -1.88 7.13
N ASN A 87 4.26 -2.23 8.39
CA ASN A 87 4.68 -1.24 9.38
C ASN A 87 6.16 -0.92 9.19
N CYS A 88 6.49 0.33 8.87
CA CYS A 88 7.87 0.75 8.60
C CYS A 88 8.66 1.16 9.85
N GLY A 89 7.99 1.27 11.00
CA GLY A 89 8.54 1.79 12.25
C GLY A 89 9.44 0.82 13.02
N LEU A 90 9.23 -0.50 12.92
CA LEU A 90 9.96 -1.47 13.74
C LEU A 90 10.31 -2.74 12.96
N SER A 91 11.59 -3.09 12.94
CA SER A 91 12.18 -4.38 12.51
C SER A 91 12.07 -4.80 11.03
N THR A 92 11.29 -4.14 10.17
CA THR A 92 11.20 -4.50 8.75
C THR A 92 12.56 -4.47 8.06
N SER A 93 12.96 -5.61 7.48
CA SER A 93 14.17 -5.75 6.71
C SER A 93 13.88 -5.74 5.20
N SER A 94 14.91 -5.50 4.40
CA SER A 94 14.80 -5.64 2.94
C SER A 94 14.37 -7.05 2.51
N PHE A 95 14.68 -8.09 3.29
CA PHE A 95 14.26 -9.46 2.98
C PHE A 95 12.76 -9.68 3.19
N ASP A 96 12.14 -9.02 4.17
CA ASP A 96 10.71 -9.15 4.44
C ASP A 96 9.88 -8.53 3.30
N LEU A 97 10.43 -7.51 2.65
CA LEU A 97 9.79 -6.81 1.54
C LEU A 97 10.09 -7.45 0.18
N ILE A 98 11.37 -7.68 -0.12
CA ILE A 98 11.80 -8.15 -1.45
C ILE A 98 11.72 -9.68 -1.52
N GLY A 99 12.15 -10.38 -0.49
CA GLY A 99 12.29 -11.83 -0.47
C GLY A 99 13.72 -12.28 -0.27
N ARG A 100 13.90 -13.60 -0.17
CA ARG A 100 15.20 -14.24 0.08
C ARG A 100 15.19 -15.70 -0.38
N PHE A 101 16.38 -16.26 -0.61
CA PHE A 101 16.55 -17.71 -0.70
C PHE A 101 16.50 -18.35 0.68
N ILE A 102 15.84 -19.51 0.78
CA ILE A 102 15.80 -20.33 1.98
C ILE A 102 16.46 -21.68 1.69
N GLY A 103 17.51 -22.04 2.43
CA GLY A 103 18.23 -23.30 2.21
C GLY A 103 19.21 -23.24 1.02
N LEU A 104 19.51 -24.41 0.45
CA LEU A 104 20.46 -24.57 -0.68
C LEU A 104 19.68 -24.81 -1.97
N GLY A 105 19.95 -24.05 -3.02
CA GLY A 105 19.32 -24.18 -4.35
C GLY A 105 18.71 -22.87 -4.85
N LYS A 106 18.82 -22.62 -6.16
CA LYS A 106 18.32 -21.41 -6.82
C LYS A 106 16.79 -21.38 -6.95
N GLU A 107 16.13 -22.49 -6.70
CA GLU A 107 14.68 -22.66 -6.76
C GLU A 107 13.99 -22.25 -5.45
N ASN A 108 14.72 -22.12 -4.34
CA ASN A 108 14.15 -21.88 -3.02
C ASN A 108 13.94 -20.39 -2.69
N TRP A 109 13.60 -19.59 -3.71
CA TRP A 109 13.28 -18.19 -3.50
C TRP A 109 11.89 -18.04 -2.88
N VAL A 110 11.80 -17.23 -1.84
CA VAL A 110 10.53 -16.85 -1.21
C VAL A 110 10.33 -15.35 -1.39
N ASP A 111 9.25 -14.98 -2.08
CA ASP A 111 8.86 -13.58 -2.32
C ASP A 111 8.46 -12.90 -1.00
N GLY A 112 9.03 -11.72 -0.76
CA GLY A 112 8.58 -10.83 0.31
C GLY A 112 7.27 -10.12 -0.04
N LEU A 113 6.74 -9.33 0.91
CA LEU A 113 5.43 -8.69 0.77
C LEU A 113 5.32 -7.77 -0.46
N LEU A 114 6.36 -6.99 -0.74
CA LEU A 114 6.41 -6.10 -1.90
C LEU A 114 6.38 -6.88 -3.20
N THR A 115 7.20 -7.93 -3.28
CA THR A 115 7.29 -8.77 -4.48
C THR A 115 5.98 -9.49 -4.75
N GLN A 116 5.32 -10.01 -3.71
CA GLN A 116 4.00 -10.62 -3.85
C GLN A 116 2.95 -9.61 -4.32
N TRP A 117 2.93 -8.41 -3.75
CA TRP A 117 2.03 -7.34 -4.19
C TRP A 117 2.26 -6.91 -5.64
N LEU A 118 3.53 -6.76 -6.07
CA LEU A 118 3.84 -6.42 -7.45
C LEU A 118 3.28 -7.46 -8.43
N ARG A 119 3.30 -8.74 -8.07
CA ARG A 119 2.75 -9.82 -8.91
C ARG A 119 1.23 -9.94 -8.83
N LYS A 120 0.64 -9.75 -7.64
CA LYS A 120 -0.76 -10.11 -7.37
C LYS A 120 -1.72 -8.93 -7.32
N GLY A 121 -1.23 -7.70 -7.19
CA GLY A 121 -2.03 -6.48 -7.08
C GLY A 121 -2.68 -6.27 -5.71
N GLY A 122 -3.63 -5.34 -5.65
CA GLY A 122 -4.24 -4.86 -4.41
C GLY A 122 -3.60 -3.57 -3.90
N ILE A 123 -3.86 -3.24 -2.64
CA ILE A 123 -3.31 -2.07 -1.97
C ILE A 123 -2.06 -2.48 -1.20
N MET A 124 -0.91 -1.88 -1.51
CA MET A 124 0.26 -1.86 -0.63
C MET A 124 0.11 -0.67 0.32
N TYR A 125 -0.02 -0.93 1.61
CA TYR A 125 -0.11 0.08 2.64
C TYR A 125 1.20 0.15 3.43
N LEU A 126 1.95 1.23 3.24
CA LEU A 126 3.19 1.51 3.95
C LEU A 126 2.89 2.44 5.13
N ASP A 127 2.69 1.86 6.31
CA ASP A 127 2.43 2.64 7.53
C ASP A 127 3.73 3.16 8.13
N GLU A 128 3.68 4.38 8.67
CA GLU A 128 4.84 5.11 9.21
C GLU A 128 6.03 5.18 8.24
N ALA A 129 5.78 5.42 6.95
CA ALA A 129 6.79 5.38 5.90
C ALA A 129 8.02 6.29 6.16
N ASN A 130 7.86 7.35 6.94
CA ASN A 130 8.95 8.24 7.36
C ASN A 130 9.91 7.63 8.39
N MET A 131 9.55 6.50 9.01
CA MET A 131 10.41 5.73 9.92
C MET A 131 11.22 4.64 9.21
N MET A 132 10.99 4.46 7.90
CA MET A 132 11.63 3.42 7.11
C MET A 132 13.16 3.58 7.10
N LYS A 133 13.87 2.44 7.19
CA LYS A 133 15.32 2.42 7.03
C LYS A 133 15.73 2.85 5.62
N GLN A 134 16.86 3.54 5.51
CA GLN A 134 17.32 4.13 4.25
C GLN A 134 17.62 3.08 3.16
N ASP A 135 18.14 1.91 3.55
CA ASP A 135 18.39 0.79 2.63
C ASP A 135 17.09 0.27 2.01
N VAL A 136 16.04 0.15 2.82
CA VAL A 136 14.70 -0.23 2.36
C VAL A 136 14.10 0.85 1.46
N ALA A 137 14.14 2.11 1.86
CA ALA A 137 13.60 3.22 1.07
C ALA A 137 14.25 3.28 -0.33
N THR A 138 15.57 3.09 -0.40
CA THR A 138 16.32 3.08 -1.68
C THR A 138 15.84 1.97 -2.61
N ARG A 139 15.51 0.80 -2.06
CA ARG A 139 14.99 -0.35 -2.81
C ARG A 139 13.55 -0.14 -3.29
N LEU A 140 12.77 0.66 -2.57
CA LEU A 140 11.39 1.00 -2.95
C LEU A 140 11.31 2.10 -4.01
N ASN A 141 12.31 2.98 -4.16
CA ASN A 141 12.25 4.12 -5.09
C ASN A 141 11.73 3.75 -6.51
N PRO A 142 12.21 2.68 -7.18
CA PRO A 142 11.73 2.33 -8.52
C PRO A 142 10.27 1.86 -8.57
N VAL A 143 9.73 1.44 -7.43
CA VAL A 143 8.32 1.05 -7.26
C VAL A 143 7.42 2.25 -6.99
N LEU A 144 7.95 3.26 -6.29
CA LEU A 144 7.24 4.48 -5.88
C LEU A 144 7.20 5.56 -6.97
N ASP A 145 8.18 5.56 -7.87
CA ASP A 145 8.23 6.49 -9.00
C ASP A 145 7.41 5.99 -10.21
N THR A 146 7.46 6.75 -11.30
CA THR A 146 6.68 6.47 -12.51
C THR A 146 7.01 5.16 -13.20
N ARG A 147 8.15 4.54 -12.86
CA ARG A 147 8.58 3.27 -13.49
C ARG A 147 7.78 2.09 -12.96
N GLY A 148 7.40 2.09 -11.69
CA GLY A 148 6.51 1.08 -11.10
C GLY A 148 7.03 -0.35 -11.23
N HIS A 149 8.33 -0.60 -11.11
CA HIS A 149 8.91 -1.95 -11.16
C HIS A 149 9.93 -2.18 -10.04
N LEU A 150 10.26 -3.44 -9.82
CA LEU A 150 11.33 -3.86 -8.91
C LEU A 150 12.34 -4.70 -9.65
N VAL A 151 13.63 -4.45 -9.40
CA VAL A 151 14.72 -5.31 -9.85
C VAL A 151 15.26 -6.09 -8.66
N ILE A 152 15.17 -7.42 -8.71
CA ILE A 152 15.66 -8.33 -7.69
C ILE A 152 17.04 -8.84 -8.11
N ASN A 153 18.08 -8.08 -7.76
CA ASN A 153 19.47 -8.41 -8.09
C ASN A 153 19.89 -9.79 -7.55
N GLU A 154 19.39 -10.15 -6.37
CA GLU A 154 19.67 -11.43 -5.72
C GLU A 154 19.13 -12.62 -6.54
N LYS A 155 18.06 -12.42 -7.32
CA LYS A 155 17.38 -13.45 -8.09
C LYS A 155 17.64 -13.26 -9.58
N ASP A 156 18.91 -13.34 -9.96
CA ASP A 156 19.39 -13.25 -11.34
C ASP A 156 18.89 -11.99 -12.09
N ASN A 157 18.78 -10.86 -11.39
CA ASN A 157 18.26 -9.57 -11.88
C ASN A 157 16.83 -9.64 -12.43
N GLU A 158 15.96 -10.48 -11.85
CA GLU A 158 14.55 -10.52 -12.23
C GLU A 158 13.91 -9.12 -12.12
N VAL A 159 13.23 -8.69 -13.18
CA VAL A 159 12.45 -7.46 -13.21
C VAL A 159 10.97 -7.79 -13.07
N ILE A 160 10.30 -7.16 -12.11
CA ILE A 160 8.90 -7.38 -11.81
C ILE A 160 8.16 -6.06 -11.94
N GLU A 161 7.28 -6.00 -12.92
CA GLU A 161 6.39 -4.87 -13.15
C GLU A 161 5.25 -4.87 -12.14
N ARG A 162 4.82 -3.68 -11.70
CA ARG A 162 3.64 -3.53 -10.84
C ARG A 162 2.40 -4.02 -11.58
N HIS A 163 1.66 -4.91 -10.93
CA HIS A 163 0.35 -5.37 -11.37
C HIS A 163 -0.56 -4.19 -11.80
N GLN A 164 -1.35 -4.38 -12.85
CA GLN A 164 -2.19 -3.31 -13.40
C GLN A 164 -3.16 -2.70 -12.36
N TYR A 165 -3.62 -3.51 -11.41
CA TYR A 165 -4.47 -3.13 -10.26
C TYR A 165 -3.66 -3.10 -8.94
N GLY A 166 -2.39 -2.70 -9.02
CA GLY A 166 -1.52 -2.44 -7.88
C GLY A 166 -1.59 -0.97 -7.47
N TYR A 167 -2.04 -0.72 -6.25
CA TYR A 167 -2.24 0.60 -5.65
C TYR A 167 -1.34 0.78 -4.44
N LEU A 168 -0.86 2.00 -4.21
CA LEU A 168 0.02 2.30 -3.10
C LEU A 168 -0.57 3.39 -2.20
N ILE A 169 -0.57 3.15 -0.89
CA ILE A 169 -0.91 4.17 0.09
C ILE A 169 0.23 4.26 1.10
N LEU A 170 0.78 5.46 1.28
CA LEU A 170 1.74 5.74 2.34
C LEU A 170 1.06 6.49 3.47
N SER A 171 1.41 6.17 4.71
CA SER A 171 0.98 6.88 5.91
C SER A 171 2.22 7.43 6.62
N MET A 172 2.16 8.68 7.06
CA MET A 172 3.25 9.29 7.82
C MET A 172 2.72 10.26 8.88
N ASN A 173 3.44 10.32 10.00
CA ASN A 173 3.20 11.33 11.03
C ASN A 173 3.91 12.64 10.61
N PRO A 174 3.26 13.80 10.77
CA PRO A 174 3.85 15.09 10.41
C PRO A 174 5.12 15.35 11.24
N TYR A 175 6.10 15.98 10.62
CA TYR A 175 7.29 16.45 11.32
C TYR A 175 6.90 17.59 12.28
N SER A 176 6.94 17.36 13.58
CA SER A 176 6.85 18.41 14.60
C SER A 176 7.96 18.24 15.63
N ALA A 177 8.32 19.33 16.31
CA ALA A 177 9.39 19.37 17.31
C ALA A 177 9.20 18.38 18.49
N GLU A 178 7.99 17.82 18.65
CA GLU A 178 7.67 16.80 19.65
C GLU A 178 8.05 15.37 19.21
N PHE A 179 8.39 15.15 17.94
CA PHE A 179 8.78 13.85 17.38
C PHE A 179 10.26 13.83 16.99
N ALA A 180 11.13 13.86 18.01
CA ALA A 180 12.58 13.69 17.89
C ALA A 180 12.93 12.28 17.38
N GLY A 181 12.80 12.07 16.06
CA GLY A 181 13.05 10.78 15.40
C GLY A 181 12.49 10.69 13.97
N THR A 182 11.59 11.60 13.59
CA THR A 182 11.04 11.67 12.23
C THR A 182 12.09 12.24 11.26
N LYS A 183 12.46 11.49 10.21
CA LYS A 183 13.25 12.04 9.09
C LYS A 183 12.32 12.42 7.94
N PRO A 184 12.55 13.54 7.25
CA PRO A 184 11.82 13.83 6.03
C PRO A 184 12.11 12.74 4.99
N LEU A 185 11.06 12.26 4.29
CA LEU A 185 11.23 11.40 3.13
C LEU A 185 11.98 12.19 2.04
N ASN A 186 12.80 11.52 1.23
CA ASN A 186 13.54 12.20 0.16
C ASN A 186 12.54 12.92 -0.77
N ALA A 187 12.84 14.17 -1.15
CA ALA A 187 11.94 15.03 -1.93
C ALA A 187 11.59 14.50 -3.35
N ALA A 188 12.13 13.34 -3.73
CA ALA A 188 11.87 12.65 -4.98
C ALA A 188 10.81 11.52 -4.87
N MET A 189 10.27 11.25 -3.68
CA MET A 189 9.25 10.22 -3.40
C MET A 189 7.87 10.83 -3.14
#